data_AF-A0A562L043-F1
#
_entry.id   AF-A0A562L043-F1
#
_cell.length_a   1.000
_cell.length_b   1.000
_cell.length_c   1.000
_cell.angle_alpha   90.00
_cell.angle_beta   90.00
_cell.angle_gamma   90.00
#
_symmetry.space_group_name_H-M   'P 1'
#
loop_
_entity.id
_entity.type
_entity.pdbx_description
1 polymer ?
#
loop_
_entity_poly.entity_id
_entity_poly.type
_entity_poly.pdbx_seq_one_letter_code
_entity_poly.pdbx_strand_id
1 'polypeptide(L)'
;MSKSERYLACYSGVLTLVFAAVVLTGASAARSGKFDEIDVQRINVREADGTLRMVISNHQRFPGLIVKGKEYAHKRPQAGMLFFNDEGTENGGLIFAGKRENGKVTGAGGSLTFDQYEHDQVVQLLGTQDDGREIAGMIVSDRPHRSIVADIEEKARIDAMPEAQRKKLMQERYTSNYYGQQRLFIGKNDSRSSLVNLKDGNGKTRLRLQVAADGAASIEFLDADGKVQRTLTPDSLAAK
;
A
#
# COMPACT_ATOMS: atom_id res chain seq x y z
N MET A 1 17.21 -28.23 -65.72
CA MET A 1 16.81 -26.96 -65.09
C MET A 1 17.07 -25.79 -66.01
N SER A 2 16.03 -25.03 -66.35
CA SER A 2 16.13 -23.75 -67.05
C SER A 2 16.90 -22.72 -66.21
N LYS A 3 17.46 -21.66 -66.83
CA LYS A 3 18.14 -20.57 -66.08
C LYS A 3 17.22 -19.99 -65.01
N SER A 4 15.94 -19.81 -65.33
CA SER A 4 14.88 -19.33 -64.45
C SER A 4 14.67 -20.23 -63.22
N GLU A 5 14.67 -21.55 -63.39
CA GLU A 5 14.57 -22.50 -62.25
C GLU A 5 15.78 -22.43 -61.32
N ARG A 6 16.99 -22.22 -61.85
CA ARG A 6 18.21 -22.05 -61.03
C ARG A 6 18.19 -20.74 -60.24
N TYR A 7 17.70 -19.67 -60.85
CA TYR A 7 17.49 -18.39 -60.17
C TYR A 7 16.45 -18.51 -59.04
N LEU A 8 15.32 -19.18 -59.31
CA LEU A 8 14.27 -19.35 -58.32
C LEU A 8 14.72 -20.22 -57.13
N ALA A 9 15.45 -21.31 -57.39
CA ALA A 9 16.00 -22.18 -56.36
C ALA A 9 17.07 -21.48 -55.50
N CYS A 10 17.92 -20.65 -56.12
CA CYS A 10 18.92 -19.87 -55.39
C CYS A 10 18.25 -18.77 -54.54
N TYR A 11 17.27 -18.07 -55.12
CA TYR A 11 16.48 -17.06 -54.41
C TYR A 11 15.73 -17.65 -53.22
N SER A 12 15.02 -18.77 -53.40
CA SER A 12 14.29 -19.41 -52.31
C SER A 12 15.22 -19.93 -51.21
N GLY A 13 16.36 -20.53 -51.58
CA GLY A 13 17.37 -20.96 -50.60
C GLY A 13 17.92 -19.81 -49.76
N VAL A 14 18.24 -18.67 -50.38
CA VAL A 14 18.69 -17.46 -49.68
C VAL A 14 17.57 -16.90 -48.79
N LEU A 15 16.34 -16.83 -49.30
CA LEU A 15 15.20 -16.32 -48.55
C LEU A 15 14.90 -17.21 -47.32
N THR A 16 14.98 -18.53 -47.47
CA THR A 16 14.81 -19.49 -46.37
C THR A 16 15.91 -19.36 -45.32
N LEU A 17 17.17 -19.16 -45.73
CA LEU A 17 18.27 -18.93 -44.80
C LEU A 17 18.12 -17.62 -44.03
N VAL A 18 17.71 -16.54 -44.71
CA VAL A 18 17.42 -15.25 -44.07
C VAL A 18 16.26 -15.38 -43.08
N PHE A 19 15.18 -16.07 -43.48
CA PHE A 19 14.05 -16.33 -42.60
C PHE A 19 14.45 -17.15 -41.37
N ALA A 20 15.21 -18.24 -41.56
CA ALA A 20 15.71 -19.07 -40.47
C ALA A 20 16.61 -18.28 -39.53
N ALA A 21 17.51 -17.46 -40.06
CA ALA A 21 18.36 -16.57 -39.26
C ALA A 21 17.52 -15.59 -38.44
N VAL A 22 16.55 -14.90 -39.05
CA VAL A 22 15.66 -13.96 -38.35
C VAL A 22 14.86 -14.63 -37.24
N VAL A 23 14.34 -15.84 -37.47
CA VAL A 23 13.60 -16.60 -36.45
C VAL A 23 14.52 -17.03 -35.31
N LEU A 24 15.72 -17.52 -35.62
CA LEU A 24 16.68 -18.02 -34.63
C LEU A 24 17.37 -16.90 -33.84
N THR A 25 17.57 -15.72 -34.42
CA THR A 25 18.16 -14.55 -33.73
C THR A 25 17.11 -13.63 -33.10
N GLY A 26 15.89 -13.62 -33.65
CA GLY A 26 14.75 -12.84 -33.16
C GLY A 26 14.15 -13.40 -31.88
N ALA A 27 14.31 -14.70 -31.61
CA ALA A 27 14.15 -15.30 -30.30
C ALA A 27 15.33 -14.89 -29.38
N SER A 28 15.49 -13.58 -29.17
CA SER A 28 16.57 -13.04 -28.35
C SER A 28 16.40 -13.47 -26.90
N ALA A 29 17.39 -14.22 -26.42
CA ALA A 29 17.62 -14.52 -25.02
C ALA A 29 17.50 -13.26 -24.16
N ALA A 30 16.88 -13.37 -22.99
CA ALA A 30 16.85 -12.33 -21.97
C ALA A 30 18.28 -11.86 -21.67
N ARG A 31 18.69 -10.73 -22.24
CA ARG A 31 19.99 -10.10 -21.98
C ARG A 31 19.81 -9.09 -20.87
N SER A 32 20.67 -9.17 -19.85
CA SER A 32 20.82 -8.10 -18.88
C SER A 32 21.44 -6.87 -19.58
N GLY A 33 20.76 -5.73 -19.46
CA GLY A 33 21.29 -4.44 -19.87
C GLY A 33 21.98 -3.75 -18.71
N LYS A 34 22.99 -2.92 -18.99
CA LYS A 34 23.49 -1.91 -18.07
C LYS A 34 23.07 -0.56 -18.61
N PHE A 35 22.55 0.28 -17.73
CA PHE A 35 22.11 1.64 -18.05
C PHE A 35 22.76 2.58 -17.06
N ASP A 36 23.19 3.74 -17.53
CA ASP A 36 23.62 4.82 -16.64
C ASP A 36 22.40 5.48 -15.97
N GLU A 37 21.33 5.69 -16.74
CA GLU A 37 20.05 6.27 -16.29
C GLU A 37 18.85 5.63 -17.02
N ILE A 38 17.69 5.60 -16.36
CA ILE A 38 16.44 5.09 -16.91
C ILE A 38 15.30 6.10 -16.67
N ASP A 39 14.94 6.85 -17.72
CA ASP A 39 13.80 7.76 -17.71
C ASP A 39 12.53 7.09 -18.23
N VAL A 40 11.67 6.67 -17.32
CA VAL A 40 10.42 5.97 -17.65
C VAL A 40 9.28 6.37 -16.73
N GLN A 41 8.05 6.21 -17.20
CA GLN A 41 6.86 6.45 -16.37
C GLN A 41 6.56 5.29 -15.41
N ARG A 42 6.95 4.06 -15.78
CA ARG A 42 6.67 2.84 -15.01
C ARG A 42 7.62 1.71 -15.37
N ILE A 43 8.05 0.97 -14.34
CA ILE A 43 8.77 -0.29 -14.43
C ILE A 43 7.87 -1.39 -13.87
N ASN A 44 7.76 -2.51 -14.58
CA ASN A 44 7.14 -3.74 -14.09
C ASN A 44 8.22 -4.80 -13.92
N VAL A 45 8.32 -5.39 -12.73
CA VAL A 45 9.12 -6.60 -12.49
C VAL A 45 8.18 -7.80 -12.51
N ARG A 46 8.52 -8.80 -13.32
CA ARG A 46 7.71 -9.99 -13.54
C ARG A 46 8.55 -11.25 -13.40
N GLU A 47 7.92 -12.33 -12.96
CA GLU A 47 8.45 -13.68 -13.07
C GLU A 47 8.55 -14.12 -14.53
N ALA A 48 9.23 -15.24 -14.78
CA ALA A 48 9.41 -15.81 -16.11
C ALA A 48 8.08 -16.19 -16.80
N ASP A 49 7.06 -16.53 -16.01
CA ASP A 49 5.71 -16.85 -16.49
C ASP A 49 4.84 -15.59 -16.74
N GLY A 50 5.37 -14.40 -16.44
CA GLY A 50 4.69 -13.12 -16.60
C GLY A 50 3.98 -12.60 -15.34
N THR A 51 3.96 -13.36 -14.24
CA THR A 51 3.36 -12.95 -12.95
C THR A 51 4.00 -11.66 -12.45
N LEU A 52 3.19 -10.66 -12.11
CA LEU A 52 3.67 -9.36 -11.64
C LEU A 52 4.16 -9.46 -10.20
N ARG A 53 5.36 -8.92 -9.91
CA ARG A 53 6.02 -8.97 -8.58
C ARG A 53 6.28 -7.63 -7.96
N MET A 54 6.55 -6.63 -8.79
CA MET A 54 6.72 -5.26 -8.34
C MET A 54 6.36 -4.29 -9.45
N VAL A 55 5.82 -3.14 -9.05
CA VAL A 55 5.61 -1.98 -9.92
C VAL A 55 6.32 -0.80 -9.30
N ILE A 56 7.12 -0.07 -10.07
CA ILE A 56 7.60 1.28 -9.73
C ILE A 56 6.95 2.23 -10.73
N SER A 57 6.21 3.24 -10.27
CA SER A 57 5.40 4.06 -11.17
C SER A 57 5.21 5.49 -10.69
N ASN A 58 5.08 6.41 -11.66
CA ASN A 58 4.54 7.73 -11.41
C ASN A 58 3.03 7.68 -11.07
N HIS A 59 2.46 8.81 -10.64
CA HIS A 59 1.05 8.89 -10.24
C HIS A 59 0.06 8.61 -11.38
N GLN A 60 0.41 8.95 -12.63
CA GLN A 60 -0.51 8.78 -13.78
C GLN A 60 -0.65 7.33 -14.22
N ARG A 61 0.41 6.54 -14.06
CA ARG A 61 0.46 5.12 -14.46
C ARG A 61 0.42 4.16 -13.27
N PHE A 62 0.21 4.68 -12.07
CA PHE A 62 0.07 3.90 -10.86
C PHE A 62 -1.15 2.96 -11.00
N PRO A 63 -1.00 1.65 -10.77
CA PRO A 63 -2.11 0.73 -10.94
C PRO A 63 -3.13 0.90 -9.80
N GLY A 64 -4.34 0.39 -10.06
CA GLY A 64 -5.32 0.13 -9.03
C GLY A 64 -4.89 -0.98 -8.08
N LEU A 65 -5.84 -1.49 -7.31
CA LEU A 65 -5.61 -2.63 -6.43
C LEU A 65 -5.63 -3.91 -7.27
N ILE A 66 -4.59 -4.73 -7.19
CA ILE A 66 -4.53 -5.99 -7.94
C ILE A 66 -4.68 -7.16 -6.96
N VAL A 67 -5.66 -8.03 -7.21
CA VAL A 67 -5.86 -9.27 -6.45
C VAL A 67 -5.90 -10.42 -7.46
N LYS A 68 -5.01 -11.40 -7.29
CA LYS A 68 -4.88 -12.56 -8.19
C LYS A 68 -4.75 -12.17 -9.66
N GLY A 69 -3.94 -11.15 -9.94
CA GLY A 69 -3.75 -10.61 -11.29
C GLY A 69 -4.92 -9.79 -11.85
N LYS A 70 -6.06 -9.71 -11.16
CA LYS A 70 -7.20 -8.87 -11.55
C LYS A 70 -7.08 -7.49 -10.92
N GLU A 71 -7.07 -6.46 -11.76
CA GLU A 71 -7.03 -5.07 -11.33
C GLU A 71 -8.43 -4.54 -11.04
N TYR A 72 -8.58 -3.90 -9.88
CA TYR A 72 -9.77 -3.20 -9.43
C TYR A 72 -9.48 -1.71 -9.37
N ALA A 73 -10.44 -0.90 -9.83
CA ALA A 73 -10.30 0.55 -9.85
C ALA A 73 -10.08 1.09 -8.43
N HIS A 74 -8.93 1.71 -8.20
CA HIS A 74 -8.57 2.28 -6.91
C HIS A 74 -7.72 3.53 -7.12
N LYS A 75 -8.32 4.70 -6.90
CA LYS A 75 -7.70 5.98 -7.23
C LYS A 75 -6.63 6.34 -6.19
N ARG A 76 -5.37 6.42 -6.64
CA ARG A 76 -4.22 6.81 -5.83
C ARG A 76 -3.60 8.09 -6.39
N PRO A 77 -3.56 9.20 -5.63
CA PRO A 77 -2.85 10.41 -6.06
C PRO A 77 -1.32 10.28 -5.93
N GLN A 78 -0.82 9.21 -5.31
CA GLN A 78 0.60 8.99 -5.02
C GLN A 78 1.36 8.36 -6.21
N ALA A 79 2.68 8.52 -6.17
CA ALA A 79 3.64 7.71 -6.93
C ALA A 79 4.39 6.78 -5.97
N GLY A 80 5.12 5.80 -6.49
CA GLY A 80 5.93 4.91 -5.66
C GLY A 80 6.06 3.50 -6.18
N MET A 81 6.07 2.54 -5.25
CA MET A 81 6.29 1.13 -5.50
C MET A 81 5.17 0.28 -4.88
N LEU A 82 4.74 -0.77 -5.58
CA LEU A 82 3.85 -1.80 -5.05
C LEU A 82 4.52 -3.16 -5.18
N PHE A 83 4.26 -4.03 -4.21
CA PHE A 83 4.75 -5.40 -4.16
C PHE A 83 3.56 -6.36 -4.30
N PHE A 84 3.84 -7.53 -4.89
CA PHE A 84 2.84 -8.56 -5.12
C PHE A 84 3.36 -9.92 -4.65
N ASN A 85 2.46 -10.74 -4.11
CA ASN A 85 2.75 -12.11 -3.70
C ASN A 85 2.75 -13.08 -4.90
N ASP A 86 3.02 -14.38 -4.64
CA ASP A 86 3.22 -15.41 -5.68
C ASP A 86 1.96 -15.67 -6.50
N GLU A 87 0.81 -15.23 -6.02
CA GLU A 87 -0.47 -15.32 -6.71
C GLU A 87 -0.81 -14.04 -7.49
N GLY A 88 0.08 -13.03 -7.49
CA GLY A 88 -0.17 -11.74 -8.14
C GLY A 88 -1.17 -10.86 -7.40
N THR A 89 -1.29 -11.01 -6.08
CA THR A 89 -2.06 -10.11 -5.20
C THR A 89 -1.14 -9.08 -4.56
N GLU A 90 -1.55 -7.80 -4.57
CA GLU A 90 -0.86 -6.71 -3.89
C GLU A 90 -0.68 -7.06 -2.40
N ASN A 91 0.54 -6.93 -1.88
CA ASN A 91 0.86 -7.27 -0.48
C ASN A 91 1.61 -6.16 0.27
N GLY A 92 1.50 -4.93 -0.23
CA GLY A 92 2.10 -3.74 0.36
C GLY A 92 2.72 -2.81 -0.67
N GLY A 93 3.24 -1.69 -0.20
CA GLY A 93 3.82 -0.67 -1.06
C GLY A 93 4.61 0.39 -0.33
N LEU A 94 5.41 1.13 -1.08
CA LEU A 94 6.12 2.33 -0.66
C LEU A 94 5.63 3.49 -1.52
N ILE A 95 4.84 4.38 -0.95
CA ILE A 95 4.19 5.47 -1.70
C ILE A 95 4.54 6.83 -1.14
N PHE A 96 4.63 7.81 -2.02
CA PHE A 96 4.89 9.21 -1.70
C PHE A 96 3.96 10.13 -2.49
N ALA A 97 3.58 11.23 -1.84
CA ALA A 97 2.89 12.34 -2.48
C ALA A 97 3.24 13.66 -1.79
N GLY A 98 2.78 14.74 -2.39
CA GLY A 98 2.79 16.06 -1.78
C GLY A 98 2.58 17.13 -2.82
N LYS A 99 1.71 18.08 -2.51
CA LYS A 99 1.52 19.29 -3.29
C LYS A 99 1.13 20.45 -2.39
N ARG A 100 1.14 21.66 -2.95
CA ARG A 100 0.45 22.80 -2.38
C ARG A 100 -0.83 23.06 -3.16
N GLU A 101 -1.92 23.30 -2.44
CA GLU A 101 -3.22 23.63 -3.00
C GLU A 101 -3.81 24.79 -2.21
N ASN A 102 -4.13 25.90 -2.88
CA ASN A 102 -4.61 27.14 -2.23
C ASN A 102 -3.70 27.63 -1.08
N GLY A 103 -2.38 27.54 -1.27
CA GLY A 103 -1.38 27.96 -0.28
C GLY A 103 -1.10 26.95 0.83
N LYS A 104 -1.90 25.88 0.94
CA LYS A 104 -1.80 24.85 1.98
C LYS A 104 -1.08 23.61 1.47
N VAL A 105 -0.29 22.97 2.34
CA VAL A 105 0.30 21.67 2.05
C VAL A 105 -0.79 20.61 2.11
N THR A 106 -0.94 19.81 1.06
CA THR A 106 -1.94 18.73 0.99
C THR A 106 -1.31 17.41 0.58
N GLY A 107 -1.67 16.35 1.32
CA GLY A 107 -1.23 14.97 1.05
C GLY A 107 0.28 14.80 0.94
N ALA A 108 1.07 15.57 1.69
CA ALA A 108 2.53 15.51 1.65
C ALA A 108 3.06 14.42 2.57
N GLY A 109 4.04 13.66 2.09
CA GLY A 109 4.72 12.63 2.87
C GLY A 109 4.74 11.28 2.19
N GLY A 110 4.89 10.22 2.98
CA GLY A 110 4.98 8.86 2.48
C GLY A 110 4.52 7.80 3.47
N SER A 111 4.33 6.59 2.93
CA SER A 111 3.92 5.40 3.66
C SER A 111 4.64 4.17 3.10
N LEU A 112 5.17 3.34 4.00
CA LEU A 112 5.58 1.96 3.73
C LEU A 112 4.57 1.04 4.41
N THR A 113 3.97 0.15 3.64
CA THR A 113 2.90 -0.71 4.11
C THR A 113 3.17 -2.18 3.86
N PHE A 114 2.65 -3.00 4.78
CA PHE A 114 2.64 -4.44 4.67
C PHE A 114 1.20 -4.91 4.86
N ASP A 115 0.68 -5.59 3.85
CA ASP A 115 -0.70 -6.00 3.80
C ASP A 115 -0.87 -7.43 4.35
N GLN A 116 -2.06 -7.74 4.88
CA GLN A 116 -2.39 -9.14 5.14
C GLN A 116 -2.58 -9.87 3.80
N TYR A 117 -2.46 -11.19 3.83
CA TYR A 117 -2.85 -12.03 2.71
C TYR A 117 -4.28 -11.72 2.24
N GLU A 118 -4.42 -11.26 0.98
CA GLU A 118 -5.68 -10.81 0.39
C GLU A 118 -6.44 -9.74 1.20
N HIS A 119 -5.71 -8.93 1.97
CA HIS A 119 -6.31 -7.81 2.70
C HIS A 119 -5.48 -6.54 2.58
N ASP A 120 -5.99 -5.50 3.21
CA ASP A 120 -5.36 -4.20 3.41
C ASP A 120 -4.30 -4.25 4.54
N GLN A 121 -3.63 -3.11 4.80
CA GLN A 121 -2.44 -3.03 5.67
C GLN A 121 -2.64 -3.60 7.08
N VAL A 122 -1.72 -4.47 7.54
CA VAL A 122 -1.58 -4.90 8.94
C VAL A 122 -0.47 -4.16 9.67
N VAL A 123 0.57 -3.71 8.95
CA VAL A 123 1.64 -2.85 9.47
C VAL A 123 1.85 -1.67 8.53
N GLN A 124 1.99 -0.48 9.09
CA GLN A 124 2.28 0.74 8.33
C GLN A 124 3.33 1.58 9.04
N LEU A 125 4.28 2.12 8.29
CA LEU A 125 5.17 3.20 8.70
C LEU A 125 4.82 4.43 7.86
N LEU A 126 4.45 5.52 8.50
CA LEU A 126 3.98 6.71 7.80
C LEU A 126 4.53 8.00 8.40
N GLY A 127 4.78 8.96 7.52
CA GLY A 127 5.09 10.34 7.85
C GLY A 127 4.31 11.23 6.90
N THR A 128 3.21 11.83 7.36
CA THR A 128 2.31 12.63 6.52
C THR A 128 2.03 13.99 7.14
N GLN A 129 1.79 14.96 6.27
CA GLN A 129 1.43 16.32 6.62
C GLN A 129 0.26 16.78 5.73
N ASP A 130 -0.80 17.27 6.36
CA ASP A 130 -1.96 17.84 5.68
C ASP A 130 -2.54 18.99 6.50
N ASP A 131 -2.58 20.19 5.93
CA ASP A 131 -3.15 21.42 6.52
C ASP A 131 -2.91 21.55 8.04
N GLY A 132 -1.65 21.54 8.46
CA GLY A 132 -1.24 21.72 9.86
C GLY A 132 -1.36 20.49 10.75
N ARG A 133 -1.90 19.37 10.24
CA ARG A 133 -1.86 18.06 10.90
C ARG A 133 -0.65 17.27 10.44
N GLU A 134 -0.01 16.60 11.38
CA GLU A 134 1.20 15.80 11.13
C GLU A 134 1.09 14.47 11.84
N ILE A 135 1.19 13.39 11.08
CA ILE A 135 1.30 12.03 11.64
C ILE A 135 2.68 11.52 11.28
N ALA A 136 3.44 11.09 12.28
CA ALA A 136 4.69 10.38 12.08
C ALA A 136 4.72 9.19 13.02
N GLY A 137 4.68 7.97 12.49
CA GLY A 137 4.63 6.79 13.34
C GLY A 137 4.44 5.46 12.62
N MET A 138 4.27 4.43 13.46
CA MET A 138 3.95 3.07 13.10
C MET A 138 2.54 2.72 13.57
N ILE A 139 1.77 2.06 12.71
CA ILE A 139 0.44 1.53 13.00
C ILE A 139 0.46 0.02 12.84
N VAL A 140 -0.18 -0.70 13.76
CA VAL A 140 -0.52 -2.12 13.59
C VAL A 140 -2.03 -2.29 13.75
N SER A 141 -2.63 -3.06 12.85
CA SER A 141 -4.08 -3.26 12.78
C SER A 141 -4.43 -4.74 12.63
N ASP A 142 -5.50 -5.14 13.31
CA ASP A 142 -6.22 -6.36 12.99
C ASP A 142 -6.97 -6.17 11.68
N ARG A 143 -7.14 -7.26 10.93
CA ARG A 143 -7.93 -7.33 9.69
C ARG A 143 -8.79 -8.60 9.71
N PRO A 144 -10.00 -8.59 9.13
CA PRO A 144 -10.87 -9.75 9.11
C PRO A 144 -10.29 -10.86 8.22
N HIS A 145 -10.65 -12.12 8.52
CA HIS A 145 -10.15 -13.29 7.78
C HIS A 145 -10.70 -13.45 6.36
N ARG A 146 -11.60 -12.57 5.91
CA ARG A 146 -12.20 -12.61 4.57
C ARG A 146 -11.38 -11.76 3.60
N SER A 147 -11.37 -12.12 2.33
CA SER A 147 -10.70 -11.34 1.28
C SER A 147 -11.27 -9.93 1.16
N ILE A 148 -10.41 -8.94 0.90
CA ILE A 148 -10.78 -7.55 0.58
C ILE A 148 -11.71 -7.47 -0.64
N VAL A 149 -11.68 -8.47 -1.51
CA VAL A 149 -12.57 -8.54 -2.68
C VAL A 149 -14.04 -8.45 -2.28
N ALA A 150 -14.43 -9.03 -1.13
CA ALA A 150 -15.80 -8.92 -0.63
C ALA A 150 -16.16 -7.44 -0.32
N ASP A 151 -15.23 -6.64 0.22
CA ASP A 151 -15.48 -5.22 0.46
C ASP A 151 -15.61 -4.42 -0.85
N ILE A 152 -14.80 -4.77 -1.84
CA ILE A 152 -14.79 -4.12 -3.15
C ILE A 152 -16.10 -4.38 -3.89
N GLU A 153 -16.57 -5.62 -3.89
CA GLU A 153 -17.80 -6.03 -4.58
C GLU A 153 -19.05 -5.41 -3.93
N GLU A 154 -19.05 -5.22 -2.62
CA GLU A 154 -20.14 -4.54 -1.92
C GLU A 154 -20.15 -3.02 -2.14
N LYS A 155 -19.02 -2.42 -2.52
CA LYS A 155 -18.85 -0.97 -2.56
C LYS A 155 -19.91 -0.27 -3.42
N ALA A 156 -20.16 -0.77 -4.63
CA ALA A 156 -21.14 -0.15 -5.53
C ALA A 156 -22.56 -0.15 -4.94
N ARG A 157 -22.93 -1.24 -4.25
CA ARG A 157 -24.21 -1.35 -3.55
C ARG A 157 -24.28 -0.32 -2.41
N ILE A 158 -23.22 -0.22 -1.60
CA ILE A 158 -23.17 0.70 -0.45
C ILE A 158 -23.22 2.16 -0.93
N ASP A 159 -22.50 2.49 -2.00
CA ASP A 159 -22.46 3.84 -2.58
C ASP A 159 -23.82 4.28 -3.12
N ALA A 160 -24.63 3.34 -3.63
CA ALA A 160 -25.98 3.58 -4.12
C ALA A 160 -27.06 3.64 -3.01
N MET A 161 -26.72 3.33 -1.75
CA MET A 161 -27.68 3.39 -0.65
C MET A 161 -28.07 4.83 -0.30
N PRO A 162 -29.31 5.08 0.16
CA PRO A 162 -29.68 6.33 0.80
C PRO A 162 -28.74 6.67 1.96
N GLU A 163 -28.36 7.93 2.09
CA GLU A 163 -27.33 8.37 3.05
C GLU A 163 -27.61 7.92 4.49
N ALA A 164 -28.86 8.03 4.95
CA ALA A 164 -29.25 7.61 6.29
C ALA A 164 -29.02 6.10 6.53
N GLN A 165 -29.34 5.27 5.53
CA GLN A 165 -29.13 3.82 5.60
C GLN A 165 -27.65 3.48 5.55
N ARG A 166 -26.90 4.13 4.66
CA ARG A 166 -25.43 3.98 4.57
C ARG A 166 -24.75 4.34 5.89
N LYS A 167 -25.13 5.47 6.50
CA LYS A 167 -24.58 5.91 7.79
C LYS A 167 -24.87 4.91 8.90
N LYS A 168 -26.10 4.38 8.95
CA LYS A 168 -26.49 3.34 9.91
C LYS A 168 -25.64 2.07 9.74
N LEU A 169 -25.52 1.56 8.51
CA LEU A 169 -24.69 0.39 8.19
C LEU A 169 -23.21 0.61 8.57
N MET A 170 -22.66 1.78 8.25
CA MET A 170 -21.26 2.09 8.58
C MET A 170 -21.04 2.20 10.09
N GLN A 171 -22.00 2.74 10.84
CA GLN A 171 -21.96 2.75 12.30
C GLN A 171 -21.96 1.32 12.87
N GLU A 172 -22.85 0.45 12.37
CA GLU A 172 -22.93 -0.96 12.77
C GLU A 172 -21.62 -1.70 12.47
N ARG A 173 -21.05 -1.50 11.28
CA ARG A 173 -19.74 -2.09 10.87
C ARG A 173 -18.59 -1.61 11.75
N TYR A 174 -18.58 -0.32 12.10
CA TYR A 174 -17.58 0.24 13.01
C TYR A 174 -17.67 -0.39 14.41
N THR A 175 -18.89 -0.52 14.96
CA THR A 175 -19.09 -1.10 16.30
C THR A 175 -18.88 -2.61 16.37
N SER A 176 -18.98 -3.30 15.23
CA SER A 176 -18.79 -4.76 15.12
C SER A 176 -17.38 -5.16 14.66
N ASN A 177 -16.46 -4.19 14.51
CA ASN A 177 -15.10 -4.42 14.02
C ASN A 177 -15.05 -5.09 12.63
N TYR A 178 -16.03 -4.82 11.77
CA TYR A 178 -16.22 -5.50 10.48
C TYR A 178 -15.01 -5.39 9.52
N TYR A 179 -14.23 -4.31 9.64
CA TYR A 179 -13.01 -4.07 8.84
C TYR A 179 -11.71 -4.27 9.64
N GLY A 180 -11.80 -4.77 10.87
CA GLY A 180 -10.70 -4.84 11.82
C GLY A 180 -10.55 -3.57 12.66
N GLN A 181 -9.55 -3.57 13.55
CA GLN A 181 -9.29 -2.48 14.50
C GLN A 181 -7.80 -2.22 14.62
N GLN A 182 -7.44 -0.95 14.78
CA GLN A 182 -6.07 -0.58 15.13
C GLN A 182 -5.72 -1.12 16.52
N ARG A 183 -4.55 -1.77 16.65
CA ARG A 183 -4.05 -2.38 17.89
C ARG A 183 -2.89 -1.62 18.52
N LEU A 184 -2.07 -1.00 17.69
CA LEU A 184 -0.90 -0.24 18.13
C LEU A 184 -0.79 1.06 17.35
N PHE A 185 -0.36 2.12 18.04
CA PHE A 185 0.29 3.25 17.41
C PHE A 185 1.54 3.62 18.20
N ILE A 186 2.64 3.85 17.51
CA ILE A 186 3.89 4.40 18.06
C ILE A 186 4.28 5.60 17.21
N GLY A 187 4.33 6.78 17.78
CA GLY A 187 4.65 7.97 16.99
C GLY A 187 4.43 9.29 17.69
N LYS A 188 4.34 10.35 16.89
CA LYS A 188 4.03 11.71 17.31
C LYS A 188 2.59 12.06 16.90
N ASN A 189 1.86 12.78 17.74
CA ASN A 189 0.57 13.37 17.40
C ASN A 189 0.68 14.87 17.06
N ASP A 190 -0.46 15.49 16.72
CA ASP A 190 -0.54 16.93 16.42
C ASP A 190 -0.11 17.82 17.60
N SER A 191 -0.23 17.33 18.84
CA SER A 191 0.23 18.02 20.05
C SER A 191 1.75 17.92 20.27
N ARG A 192 2.48 17.30 19.34
CA ARG A 192 3.92 17.01 19.43
C ARG A 192 4.31 16.09 20.59
N SER A 193 3.37 15.37 21.18
CA SER A 193 3.67 14.34 22.17
C SER A 193 4.16 13.09 21.47
N SER A 194 5.24 12.48 21.97
CA SER A 194 5.66 11.13 21.60
C SER A 194 4.83 10.13 22.40
N LEU A 195 4.25 9.13 21.74
CA LEU A 195 3.35 8.20 22.41
C LEU A 195 3.33 6.78 21.83
N VAL A 196 3.06 5.83 22.73
CA VAL A 196 2.70 4.44 22.45
C VAL A 196 1.28 4.21 22.95
N ASN A 197 0.34 3.94 22.06
CA ASN A 197 -1.04 3.58 22.39
C ASN A 197 -1.28 2.09 22.10
N LEU A 198 -1.61 1.32 23.12
CA LEU A 198 -2.08 -0.06 22.99
C LEU A 198 -3.60 -0.08 23.11
N LYS A 199 -4.25 -0.71 22.13
CA LYS A 199 -5.70 -0.83 22.03
C LYS A 199 -6.16 -2.27 22.22
N ASP A 200 -7.34 -2.45 22.78
CA ASP A 200 -8.01 -3.76 22.85
C ASP A 200 -8.61 -4.18 21.50
N GLY A 201 -9.28 -5.34 21.48
CA GLY A 201 -9.91 -5.88 20.25
C GLY A 201 -11.04 -5.03 19.68
N ASN A 202 -11.56 -4.06 20.44
CA ASN A 202 -12.59 -3.12 20.02
C ASN A 202 -11.98 -1.74 19.65
N GLY A 203 -10.65 -1.65 19.55
CA GLY A 203 -9.95 -0.43 19.20
C GLY A 203 -9.89 0.62 20.33
N LYS A 204 -10.27 0.25 21.56
CA LYS A 204 -10.22 1.15 22.72
C LYS A 204 -8.85 1.13 23.37
N THR A 205 -8.25 2.30 23.57
CA THR A 205 -6.94 2.41 24.24
C THR A 205 -7.05 1.90 25.68
N ARG A 206 -6.14 1.00 26.07
CA ARG A 206 -6.05 0.44 27.43
C ARG A 206 -4.76 0.84 28.14
N LEU A 207 -3.71 1.10 27.37
CA LEU A 207 -2.42 1.59 27.88
C LEU A 207 -1.91 2.70 26.98
N ARG A 208 -1.45 3.80 27.58
CA ARG A 208 -0.76 4.89 26.89
C ARG A 208 0.54 5.20 27.60
N LEU A 209 1.66 5.13 26.88
CA LEU A 209 2.93 5.71 27.33
C LEU A 209 3.11 7.00 26.55
N GLN A 210 3.45 8.10 27.21
CA GLN A 210 3.63 9.37 26.54
C GLN A 210 4.74 10.22 27.16
N VAL A 211 5.35 11.03 26.30
CA VAL A 211 6.18 12.17 26.67
C VAL A 211 5.57 13.39 25.98
N ALA A 212 5.11 14.35 26.77
CA ALA A 212 4.52 15.58 26.26
C ALA A 212 5.60 16.51 25.67
N ALA A 213 5.18 17.54 24.94
CA ALA A 213 6.09 18.46 24.26
C ALA A 213 7.01 19.24 25.22
N ASP A 214 6.60 19.40 26.48
CA ASP A 214 7.38 20.03 27.56
C ASP A 214 8.32 19.04 28.28
N GLY A 215 8.31 17.76 27.88
CA GLY A 215 9.13 16.70 28.47
C GLY A 215 8.44 15.91 29.60
N ALA A 216 7.21 16.25 30.00
CA ALA A 216 6.51 15.50 31.03
C ALA A 216 6.22 14.05 30.58
N ALA A 217 6.72 13.07 31.33
CA ALA A 217 6.56 11.65 31.04
C ALA A 217 5.44 11.01 31.87
N SER A 218 4.59 10.20 31.25
CA SER A 218 3.58 9.42 31.96
C SER A 218 3.24 8.07 31.32
N ILE A 219 2.70 7.17 32.15
CA ILE A 219 2.04 5.93 31.75
C ILE A 219 0.61 5.95 32.27
N GLU A 220 -0.37 5.90 31.39
CA GLU A 220 -1.80 5.91 31.71
C GLU A 220 -2.42 4.55 31.46
N PHE A 221 -3.17 4.05 32.44
CA PHE A 221 -4.02 2.86 32.35
C PHE A 221 -5.47 3.30 32.22
N LEU A 222 -6.17 2.82 31.20
CA LEU A 222 -7.52 3.27 30.84
C LEU A 222 -8.52 2.13 30.95
N ASP A 223 -9.70 2.44 31.48
CA ASP A 223 -10.82 1.49 31.60
C ASP A 223 -11.54 1.24 30.27
N ALA A 224 -12.57 0.39 30.32
CA ALA A 224 -13.43 -0.01 29.22
C ALA A 224 -13.92 1.16 28.34
N ASP A 225 -14.27 2.28 28.97
CA ASP A 225 -14.85 3.47 28.36
C ASP A 225 -13.79 4.48 27.88
N GLY A 226 -12.52 4.22 28.19
CA GLY A 226 -11.39 5.08 27.83
C GLY A 226 -11.09 6.15 28.88
N LYS A 227 -11.59 5.99 30.11
CA LYS A 227 -11.27 6.88 31.22
C LYS A 227 -9.99 6.40 31.93
N VAL A 228 -9.10 7.33 32.24
CA VAL A 228 -7.86 7.03 32.97
C VAL A 228 -8.20 6.58 34.39
N GLN A 229 -7.79 5.37 34.75
CA GLN A 229 -7.90 4.83 36.10
C GLN A 229 -6.65 5.09 36.94
N ARG A 230 -5.48 5.09 36.30
CA ARG A 230 -4.20 5.29 36.97
C ARG A 230 -3.20 5.96 36.04
N THR A 231 -2.43 6.88 36.60
CA THR A 231 -1.29 7.51 35.94
C THR A 231 -0.04 7.23 36.77
N LEU A 232 1.03 6.80 36.11
CA LEU A 232 2.38 6.74 36.68
C LEU A 232 3.20 7.87 36.07
N THR A 233 3.81 8.69 36.93
CA THR A 233 4.80 9.73 36.61
C THR A 233 6.09 9.44 37.38
N PRO A 234 7.25 10.05 37.00
CA PRO A 234 8.48 9.93 37.75
C PRO A 234 8.31 10.19 39.25
N ASP A 235 7.59 11.25 39.62
CA ASP A 235 7.36 11.63 41.02
C ASP A 235 6.50 10.60 41.77
N SER A 236 5.49 10.01 41.09
CA SER A 236 4.64 8.98 41.69
C SER A 236 5.39 7.68 42.02
N LEU A 237 6.56 7.46 41.41
CA LEU A 237 7.40 6.29 41.63
C LEU A 237 8.51 6.55 42.67
N ALA A 238 8.86 7.82 42.89
CA ALA A 238 9.89 8.24 43.84
C ALA A 238 9.38 8.29 45.30
N ALA A 239 8.06 8.39 45.50
CA ALA A 239 7.44 8.28 46.82
C ALA A 239 7.47 6.82 47.30
N LYS A 240 8.54 6.44 48.01
CA LYS A 240 8.60 5.26 48.88
C LYS A 240 8.45 5.67 50.34
#